data_AF-A0A212FI48-F1
#
_entry.id   AF-A0A212FI48-F1
#
_cell.length_a   1.000
_cell.length_b   1.000
_cell.length_c   1.000
_cell.angle_alpha   90.00
_cell.angle_beta   90.00
_cell.angle_gamma   90.00
#
_symmetry.space_group_name_H-M   'P 1'
#
loop_
_entity.id
_entity.type
_entity.pdbx_description
1 polymer ?
#
loop_
_entity_poly.entity_id
_entity_poly.type
_entity_poly.pdbx_seq_one_letter_code
_entity_poly.pdbx_strand_id
1 'polypeptide(L)'
;MGGSQSTRKLSVDNENAIQVSQEAVDRIQAQINSKQAEQPRQPQFVPPPPYYDNQKQQEFAAEEAYWARRIENLKRAHEKINSGMHIEYQKTLKEANELFDLVHADKGVTKLAPCQEEKAKVLDCYSSNPNKSLLCSVLVNQFNDCVCRSRITAVSASS
;
A
#
# COMPACT_ATOMS: atom_id res chain seq x y z
N MET A 1 -30.57 -10.42 -22.07
CA MET A 1 -29.32 -9.94 -22.70
C MET A 1 -29.54 -8.50 -23.15
N GLY A 2 -28.85 -7.52 -22.55
CA GLY A 2 -28.79 -6.13 -23.06
C GLY A 2 -29.35 -5.05 -22.12
N GLY A 3 -28.60 -4.68 -21.09
CA GLY A 3 -28.88 -3.49 -20.26
C GLY A 3 -28.22 -2.24 -20.84
N SER A 4 -28.99 -1.19 -21.11
CA SER A 4 -28.50 0.16 -21.38
C SER A 4 -28.05 0.81 -20.06
N GLN A 5 -26.75 0.95 -19.86
CA GLN A 5 -26.16 1.76 -18.78
C GLN A 5 -25.76 3.12 -19.36
N SER A 6 -26.52 4.17 -19.02
CA SER A 6 -26.15 5.56 -19.33
C SER A 6 -25.30 6.11 -18.18
N THR A 7 -23.98 6.00 -18.28
CA THR A 7 -23.04 6.59 -17.32
C THR A 7 -22.91 8.09 -17.58
N ARG A 8 -23.66 8.93 -16.85
CA ARG A 8 -23.44 10.40 -16.88
C ARG A 8 -22.38 10.78 -15.84
N LYS A 9 -21.37 11.54 -16.27
CA LYS A 9 -20.22 11.97 -15.47
C LYS A 9 -20.66 12.86 -14.30
N LEU A 10 -20.33 12.44 -13.08
CA LEU A 10 -20.39 13.26 -11.88
C LEU A 10 -19.01 13.89 -11.70
N SER A 11 -18.90 15.21 -11.84
CA SER A 11 -17.72 15.97 -11.43
C SER A 11 -18.01 16.60 -10.06
N VAL A 12 -17.26 16.17 -9.06
CA VAL A 12 -17.28 16.74 -7.71
C VAL A 12 -16.20 17.81 -7.66
N ASP A 13 -16.60 19.07 -7.80
CA ASP A 13 -15.78 20.22 -7.40
C ASP A 13 -16.58 20.99 -6.35
N ASN A 14 -16.00 21.09 -5.15
CA ASN A 14 -16.44 21.84 -3.97
C ASN A 14 -17.20 21.06 -2.87
N GLU A 15 -16.58 21.03 -1.69
CA GLU A 15 -16.77 20.11 -0.56
C GLU A 15 -18.11 20.25 0.21
N ASN A 16 -19.10 21.04 -0.22
CA ASN A 16 -20.37 21.19 0.52
C ASN A 16 -21.61 21.57 -0.31
N ALA A 17 -21.63 21.39 -1.62
CA ALA A 17 -22.85 21.63 -2.42
C ALA A 17 -22.98 20.63 -3.58
N ILE A 18 -23.88 19.66 -3.46
CA ILE A 18 -24.30 18.82 -4.60
C ILE A 18 -25.13 19.73 -5.53
N GLN A 19 -24.55 20.17 -6.65
CA GLN A 19 -25.29 20.92 -7.66
C GLN A 19 -26.17 19.95 -8.47
N VAL A 20 -27.46 19.95 -8.18
CA VAL A 20 -28.46 19.14 -8.91
C VAL A 20 -28.91 19.92 -10.15
N SER A 21 -28.92 19.30 -11.34
CA SER A 21 -29.41 19.99 -12.54
C SER A 21 -30.90 20.31 -12.44
N GLN A 22 -31.35 21.42 -13.04
CA GLN A 22 -32.74 21.86 -12.98
C GLN A 22 -33.72 20.77 -13.46
N GLU A 23 -33.32 20.00 -14.47
CA GLU A 23 -34.07 18.85 -14.99
C GLU A 23 -34.24 17.72 -13.96
N ALA A 24 -33.27 17.54 -13.06
CA ALA A 24 -33.38 16.58 -11.97
C ALA A 24 -34.31 17.08 -10.86
N VAL A 25 -34.30 18.38 -10.57
CA VAL A 25 -35.25 19.01 -9.64
C VAL A 25 -36.69 18.84 -10.16
N ASP A 26 -36.93 19.13 -11.44
CA ASP A 26 -38.26 19.02 -12.05
C ASP A 26 -38.78 17.58 -12.04
N ARG A 27 -37.90 16.59 -12.28
CA ARG A 27 -38.25 15.16 -12.17
C ARG A 27 -38.61 14.75 -10.74
N ILE A 28 -37.87 15.25 -9.76
CA ILE A 28 -38.14 14.98 -8.34
C ILE A 28 -39.49 15.59 -7.95
N GLN A 29 -39.75 16.84 -8.34
CA GLN A 29 -41.00 17.52 -8.05
C GLN A 29 -42.20 16.83 -8.72
N ALA A 30 -42.05 16.40 -9.98
CA ALA A 30 -43.08 15.65 -10.69
C ALA A 30 -43.37 14.29 -10.04
N GLN A 31 -42.35 13.58 -9.54
CA GLN A 31 -42.54 12.32 -8.82
C GLN A 31 -43.20 12.52 -7.43
N ILE A 32 -42.90 13.62 -6.75
CA ILE A 32 -43.56 13.95 -5.48
C ILE A 32 -45.04 14.25 -5.71
N ASN A 33 -45.35 15.05 -6.74
CA ASN A 33 -46.72 15.42 -7.08
C ASN A 33 -47.53 14.22 -7.60
N SER A 34 -46.94 13.34 -8.41
CA SER A 34 -47.61 12.11 -8.87
C SER A 34 -47.87 11.12 -7.73
N LYS A 35 -46.98 11.07 -6.72
CA LYS A 35 -47.18 10.26 -5.51
C LYS A 35 -48.25 10.82 -4.56
N GLN A 36 -48.57 12.12 -4.65
CA GLN A 36 -49.66 12.72 -3.86
C GLN A 36 -51.04 12.53 -4.51
N ALA A 37 -51.11 12.45 -5.84
CA ALA A 37 -52.37 12.29 -6.57
C ALA A 37 -52.92 10.85 -6.57
N GLU A 38 -52.09 9.86 -6.23
CA GLU A 38 -52.47 8.45 -6.18
C GLU A 38 -52.33 7.91 -4.75
N GLN A 39 -53.16 8.45 -3.84
CA GLN A 39 -53.42 7.80 -2.55
C GLN A 39 -54.48 6.70 -2.76
N PRO A 40 -54.12 5.42 -2.80
CA PRO A 40 -55.06 4.37 -2.40
C PRO A 40 -55.50 4.66 -0.96
N ARG A 41 -56.79 4.44 -0.65
CA ARG A 41 -57.33 4.54 0.72
C ARG A 41 -56.33 3.88 1.68
N GLN A 42 -55.81 4.66 2.62
CA GLN A 42 -54.87 4.16 3.61
C GLN A 42 -55.51 2.97 4.33
N PRO A 43 -54.84 1.80 4.42
CA PRO A 43 -55.25 0.80 5.39
C PRO A 43 -55.20 1.47 6.77
N GLN A 44 -56.28 1.32 7.55
CA GLN A 44 -56.33 1.82 8.92
C GLN A 44 -55.12 1.27 9.68
N PHE A 45 -54.26 2.17 10.18
CA PHE A 45 -53.13 1.79 11.02
C PHE A 45 -53.67 1.25 12.34
N VAL A 46 -53.70 -0.07 12.47
CA VAL A 46 -53.91 -0.72 13.75
C VAL A 46 -52.57 -0.67 14.49
N PRO A 47 -52.46 0.00 15.65
CA PRO A 47 -51.22 0.00 16.40
C PRO A 47 -50.85 -1.45 16.74
N PRO A 48 -49.61 -1.87 16.48
CA PRO A 48 -49.20 -3.23 16.78
C PRO A 48 -49.32 -3.50 18.29
N PRO A 49 -49.66 -4.74 18.69
CA PRO A 49 -49.78 -5.09 20.10
C PRO A 49 -48.45 -4.86 20.84
N PRO A 50 -48.46 -4.44 22.12
CA PRO A 50 -47.27 -4.01 22.86
C PRO A 50 -46.16 -5.08 23.02
N TYR A 51 -46.50 -6.36 22.84
CA TYR A 51 -45.52 -7.45 22.79
C TYR A 51 -44.60 -7.38 21.54
N TYR A 52 -45.12 -6.85 20.42
CA TYR A 52 -44.41 -6.71 19.15
C TYR A 52 -43.23 -5.74 19.26
N ASP A 53 -43.36 -4.71 20.09
CA ASP A 53 -42.30 -3.71 20.31
C ASP A 53 -41.16 -4.26 21.17
N ASN A 54 -41.48 -5.09 22.17
CA ASN A 54 -40.46 -5.77 22.99
C ASN A 54 -39.64 -6.79 22.20
N GLN A 55 -40.29 -7.61 21.35
CA GLN A 55 -39.58 -8.53 20.46
C GLN A 55 -38.65 -7.79 19.51
N LYS A 56 -39.14 -6.72 18.89
CA LYS A 56 -38.37 -5.90 17.96
C LYS A 56 -37.15 -5.24 18.62
N GLN A 57 -37.31 -4.74 19.86
CA GLN A 57 -36.19 -4.20 20.63
C GLN A 57 -35.14 -5.26 20.97
N GLN A 58 -35.56 -6.48 21.33
CA GLN A 58 -34.63 -7.59 21.56
C GLN A 58 -33.89 -8.00 20.28
N GLU A 59 -34.58 -8.03 19.13
CA GLU A 59 -33.97 -8.30 17.83
C GLU A 59 -32.91 -7.24 17.47
N PHE A 60 -33.22 -5.96 17.65
CA PHE A 60 -32.23 -4.89 17.43
C PHE A 60 -31.05 -5.00 18.39
N ALA A 61 -31.28 -5.25 19.67
CA ALA A 61 -30.20 -5.42 20.64
C ALA A 61 -29.31 -6.63 20.31
N ALA A 62 -29.89 -7.72 19.81
CA ALA A 62 -29.14 -8.90 19.36
C ALA A 62 -28.30 -8.59 18.11
N GLU A 63 -28.84 -7.83 17.17
CA GLU A 63 -28.14 -7.41 15.96
C GLU A 63 -27.00 -6.42 16.27
N GLU A 64 -27.22 -5.44 17.15
CA GLU A 64 -26.17 -4.54 17.63
C GLU A 64 -25.05 -5.32 18.34
N ALA A 65 -25.40 -6.28 19.20
CA ALA A 65 -24.41 -7.12 19.87
C ALA A 65 -23.60 -7.97 18.88
N TYR A 66 -24.24 -8.48 17.81
CA TYR A 66 -23.57 -9.20 16.74
C TYR A 66 -22.54 -8.33 16.02
N TRP A 67 -22.96 -7.14 15.57
CA TRP A 67 -22.09 -6.23 14.84
C TRP A 67 -20.96 -5.69 15.72
N ALA A 68 -21.23 -5.38 16.99
CA ALA A 68 -20.21 -4.96 17.95
C ALA A 68 -19.11 -6.04 18.11
N ARG A 69 -19.51 -7.30 18.30
CA ARG A 69 -18.56 -8.44 18.38
C ARG A 69 -17.77 -8.61 17.09
N ARG A 70 -18.43 -8.47 15.94
CA ARG A 70 -17.77 -8.61 14.63
C ARG A 70 -16.72 -7.51 14.41
N ILE A 71 -17.06 -6.26 14.72
CA ILE A 71 -16.13 -5.12 14.60
C ILE A 71 -14.95 -5.30 15.56
N GLU A 72 -15.20 -5.73 16.79
CA GLU A 72 -14.14 -5.99 17.76
C GLU A 72 -13.18 -7.10 17.29
N ASN A 73 -13.72 -8.19 16.74
CA ASN A 73 -12.90 -9.27 16.18
C ASN A 73 -12.03 -8.78 15.01
N LEU A 74 -12.59 -7.95 14.13
CA LEU A 74 -11.86 -7.35 13.02
C LEU A 74 -10.74 -6.43 13.51
N LYS A 75 -11.01 -5.60 14.53
CA LYS A 75 -10.01 -4.72 15.14
C LYS A 75 -8.85 -5.52 15.73
N ARG A 76 -9.14 -6.58 16.50
CA ARG A 76 -8.10 -7.46 17.07
C ARG A 76 -7.27 -8.15 16.00
N ALA A 77 -7.91 -8.64 14.93
CA ALA A 77 -7.19 -9.25 13.82
C ALA A 77 -6.26 -8.25 13.13
N HIS A 78 -6.74 -7.04 12.88
CA HIS A 78 -5.93 -5.97 12.29
C HIS A 78 -4.76 -5.55 13.20
N GLU A 79 -5.01 -5.39 14.49
CA GLU A 79 -3.97 -5.06 15.48
C GLU A 79 -2.88 -6.14 15.56
N LYS A 80 -3.27 -7.42 15.51
CA LYS A 80 -2.32 -8.54 15.45
C LYS A 80 -1.45 -8.50 14.20
N ILE A 81 -2.01 -8.16 13.04
CA ILE A 81 -1.25 -8.04 11.79
C ILE A 81 -0.29 -6.85 11.87
N ASN A 82 -0.80 -5.70 12.32
CA ASN A 82 -0.04 -4.46 12.36
C ASN A 82 1.13 -4.50 13.37
N SER A 83 0.92 -5.15 14.52
CA SER A 83 2.00 -5.38 15.50
C SER A 83 3.10 -6.28 14.97
N GLY A 84 2.77 -7.34 14.24
CA GLY A 84 3.75 -8.20 13.57
C GLY A 84 4.62 -7.44 12.57
N MET A 85 4.01 -6.55 11.76
CA MET A 85 4.75 -5.73 10.80
C MET A 85 5.80 -4.84 11.47
N HIS A 86 5.46 -4.18 12.59
CA HIS A 86 6.41 -3.31 13.29
C HIS A 86 7.58 -4.10 13.88
N ILE A 87 7.31 -5.30 14.41
CA ILE A 87 8.34 -6.20 14.96
C ILE A 87 9.32 -6.63 13.87
N GLU A 88 8.82 -7.10 12.72
CA GLU A 88 9.68 -7.52 11.61
C GLU A 88 10.48 -6.35 11.02
N TYR A 89 9.88 -5.16 10.95
CA TYR A 89 10.59 -3.95 10.54
C TYR A 89 11.75 -3.61 11.49
N GLN A 90 11.50 -3.57 12.80
CA GLN A 90 12.55 -3.29 13.78
C GLN A 90 13.65 -4.36 13.77
N LYS A 91 13.26 -5.63 13.65
CA LYS A 91 14.19 -6.75 13.57
C LYS A 91 15.10 -6.64 12.35
N THR A 92 14.54 -6.42 11.17
CA THR A 92 15.31 -6.28 9.92
C THR A 92 16.26 -5.08 9.96
N LEU A 93 15.84 -3.95 10.54
CA LEU A 93 16.73 -2.81 10.76
C LEU A 93 17.90 -3.16 11.68
N LYS A 94 17.64 -3.89 12.77
CA LYS A 94 18.67 -4.31 13.71
C LYS A 94 19.67 -5.26 13.05
N GLU A 95 19.19 -6.28 12.34
CA GLU A 95 20.04 -7.23 11.61
C GLU A 95 20.89 -6.53 10.54
N ALA A 96 20.31 -5.58 9.80
CA ALA A 96 21.06 -4.80 8.81
C ALA A 96 22.17 -3.96 9.48
N ASN A 97 21.86 -3.26 10.57
CA ASN A 97 22.86 -2.49 11.30
C ASN A 97 23.97 -3.37 11.88
N GLU A 98 23.64 -4.54 12.43
CA GLU A 98 24.63 -5.51 12.91
C GLU A 98 25.57 -5.97 11.78
N LEU A 99 25.04 -6.25 10.59
CA LEU A 99 25.86 -6.58 9.41
C LEU A 99 26.78 -5.41 9.01
N PHE A 100 26.28 -4.18 9.03
CA PHE A 100 27.10 -3.00 8.77
C PHE A 100 28.21 -2.84 9.81
N ASP A 101 27.90 -3.02 11.08
CA ASP A 101 28.85 -2.93 12.18
C ASP A 101 29.91 -4.03 12.10
N LEU A 102 29.55 -5.26 11.71
CA LEU A 102 30.51 -6.34 11.46
C LEU A 102 31.49 -5.97 10.34
N VAL A 103 31.01 -5.41 9.24
CA VAL A 103 31.86 -4.91 8.14
C VAL A 103 32.75 -3.74 8.60
N HIS A 104 32.31 -2.96 9.59
CA HIS A 104 33.09 -1.87 10.16
C HIS A 104 34.09 -2.33 11.23
N ALA A 105 33.77 -3.36 12.00
CA ALA A 105 34.62 -3.93 13.04
C ALA A 105 35.75 -4.81 12.45
N ASP A 106 35.52 -5.44 11.30
CA ASP A 106 36.56 -6.18 10.55
C ASP A 106 37.65 -5.25 9.97
N LYS A 107 37.50 -3.92 10.10
CA LYS A 107 38.55 -2.94 9.82
C LYS A 107 39.74 -3.02 10.78
N GLY A 108 39.70 -3.88 11.81
CA GLY A 108 40.83 -4.20 12.67
C GLY A 108 41.97 -4.95 11.96
N VAL A 109 41.72 -5.54 10.78
CA VAL A 109 42.77 -6.04 9.90
C VAL A 109 42.64 -5.36 8.55
N THR A 110 43.64 -4.55 8.22
CA THR A 110 43.86 -3.77 7.00
C THR A 110 43.71 -4.58 5.69
N LYS A 111 42.51 -5.05 5.34
CA LYS A 111 42.21 -5.51 3.99
C LYS A 111 41.67 -4.31 3.22
N LEU A 112 42.58 -3.63 2.50
CA LEU A 112 42.16 -2.69 1.46
C LEU A 112 41.11 -3.36 0.59
N ALA A 113 40.09 -2.60 0.18
CA ALA A 113 39.08 -3.11 -0.74
C ALA A 113 39.78 -3.76 -1.95
N PRO A 114 39.31 -4.92 -2.43
CA PRO A 114 40.01 -5.66 -3.47
C PRO A 114 40.23 -4.79 -4.72
N CYS A 115 41.31 -5.06 -5.45
CA CYS A 115 41.61 -4.46 -6.75
C CYS A 115 41.86 -2.94 -6.74
N GLN A 116 42.43 -2.38 -5.65
CA GLN A 116 42.77 -0.95 -5.62
C GLN A 116 43.79 -0.54 -6.68
N GLU A 117 44.74 -1.41 -7.01
CA GLU A 117 45.79 -1.10 -7.98
C GLU A 117 45.25 -1.02 -9.41
N GLU A 118 44.43 -2.00 -9.81
CA GLU A 118 43.77 -2.02 -11.12
C GLU A 118 42.79 -0.85 -11.24
N LYS A 119 42.06 -0.53 -10.16
CA LYS A 119 41.20 0.66 -10.11
C LYS A 119 42.00 1.94 -10.37
N ALA A 120 43.15 2.11 -9.72
CA ALA A 120 43.99 3.28 -9.91
C ALA A 120 44.44 3.42 -11.38
N LYS A 121 44.87 2.31 -12.01
CA LYS A 121 45.27 2.28 -13.44
C LYS A 121 44.12 2.68 -14.38
N VAL A 122 42.89 2.21 -14.11
CA VAL A 122 41.71 2.59 -14.91
C VAL A 122 41.41 4.08 -14.78
N LEU A 123 41.43 4.61 -13.56
CA LEU A 123 41.19 6.03 -13.30
C LEU A 123 42.24 6.93 -13.96
N ASP A 124 43.51 6.54 -13.88
CA ASP A 124 44.63 7.25 -14.50
C ASP A 124 44.54 7.25 -16.04
N CYS A 125 44.12 6.12 -16.63
CA CYS A 125 43.92 6.06 -18.08
C CYS A 125 42.78 6.97 -18.54
N TYR A 126 41.66 7.03 -17.80
CA TYR A 126 40.54 7.91 -18.14
C TYR A 126 40.86 9.38 -17.94
N SER A 127 41.60 9.75 -16.88
CA SER A 127 42.03 11.13 -16.67
C SER A 127 43.00 11.59 -17.78
N SER A 128 43.87 10.69 -18.26
CA SER A 128 44.82 10.96 -19.34
C SER A 128 44.19 10.95 -20.73
N ASN A 129 43.05 10.26 -20.92
CA ASN A 129 42.40 10.07 -22.23
C ASN A 129 40.92 10.50 -22.22
N PRO A 130 40.64 11.80 -22.04
CA PRO A 130 39.27 12.30 -22.07
C PRO A 130 38.61 11.99 -23.44
N ASN A 131 37.34 11.57 -23.41
CA ASN A 131 36.53 11.19 -24.57
C ASN A 131 37.08 10.03 -25.43
N LYS A 132 38.10 9.31 -24.95
CA LYS A 132 38.71 8.17 -25.65
C LYS A 132 38.73 6.91 -24.77
N SER A 133 37.59 6.62 -24.13
CA SER A 133 37.46 5.52 -23.15
C SER A 133 37.83 4.14 -23.69
N LEU A 134 37.69 3.91 -25.00
CA LEU A 134 38.05 2.64 -25.65
C LEU A 134 39.55 2.31 -25.54
N LEU A 135 40.43 3.31 -25.41
CA LEU A 135 41.86 3.10 -25.20
C LEU A 135 42.15 2.42 -23.84
N CYS A 136 41.26 2.61 -22.86
CA CYS A 136 41.39 2.05 -21.52
C CYS A 136 40.73 0.66 -21.37
N SER A 137 40.14 0.12 -22.43
CA SER A 137 39.38 -1.15 -22.41
C SER A 137 40.16 -2.32 -21.82
N VAL A 138 41.46 -2.42 -22.11
CA VAL A 138 42.34 -3.47 -21.56
C VAL A 138 42.45 -3.36 -20.04
N LEU A 139 42.64 -2.15 -19.51
CA LEU A 139 42.75 -1.91 -18.07
C LEU A 139 41.42 -2.15 -17.35
N VAL A 140 40.30 -1.80 -17.99
CA VAL A 140 38.96 -2.08 -17.47
C VAL A 140 38.70 -3.58 -17.38
N ASN A 141 39.12 -4.35 -18.38
CA ASN A 141 38.99 -5.80 -18.35
C ASN A 141 39.85 -6.43 -17.23
N GLN A 142 41.08 -5.95 -17.03
CA GLN A 142 41.92 -6.41 -15.91
C GLN A 142 41.30 -6.11 -14.55
N PHE A 143 40.70 -4.93 -14.38
CA PHE A 143 39.96 -4.59 -13.18
C PHE A 143 38.75 -5.53 -12.98
N ASN A 144 37.98 -5.79 -14.04
CA ASN A 144 36.85 -6.72 -13.99
C ASN A 144 37.28 -8.15 -13.61
N ASP A 145 38.38 -8.63 -14.17
CA ASP A 145 38.93 -9.96 -13.85
C ASP A 145 39.32 -10.06 -12.37
N CYS A 146 39.98 -9.02 -11.84
CA CYS A 146 40.34 -8.95 -10.43
C CYS A 146 39.10 -8.97 -9.52
N VAL A 147 38.08 -8.18 -9.85
CA VAL A 147 36.83 -8.12 -9.06
C VAL A 147 36.11 -9.47 -9.09
N CYS A 148 36.03 -10.10 -10.27
CA CYS A 148 35.44 -11.42 -10.43
C CYS A 148 36.16 -12.48 -9.59
N ARG A 149 37.49 -12.53 -9.65
CA ARG A 149 38.31 -13.46 -8.84
C ARG A 149 38.10 -13.22 -7.35
N SER A 150 38.18 -11.96 -6.91
CA SER A 150 38.00 -11.59 -5.51
C SER A 150 36.62 -11.99 -4.98
N ARG A 151 35.56 -11.81 -5.78
CA ARG A 151 34.20 -12.24 -5.43
C ARG A 151 34.09 -13.77 -5.31
N ILE A 152 34.68 -14.51 -6.24
CA ILE A 152 34.71 -15.98 -6.19
C ILE A 152 35.42 -16.45 -4.92
N THR A 153 36.59 -15.89 -4.63
CA THR A 153 37.36 -16.23 -3.41
C THR A 153 36.56 -15.95 -2.14
N ALA A 154 35.90 -14.79 -2.05
CA ALA A 154 35.09 -14.42 -0.89
C ALA A 154 33.93 -15.39 -0.65
N VAL A 155 33.19 -15.75 -1.70
CA VAL A 155 32.05 -16.69 -1.60
C VAL A 155 32.54 -18.11 -1.27
N SER A 156 33.66 -18.55 -1.87
CA SER A 156 34.24 -19.87 -1.61
C SER A 156 34.83 -20.02 -0.21
N ALA A 157 35.28 -18.93 0.42
CA ALA A 157 35.81 -18.96 1.79
C ALA A 157 34.72 -19.02 2.87
N SER A 158 33.47 -18.76 2.50
CA SER A 158 32.29 -18.81 3.38
C SER A 158 31.46 -20.09 3.27
N SER A 159 31.85 -21.04 2.41
CA SER A 159 31.24 -22.38 2.25
C SER A 159 32.05 -23.43 3.00
#